data_AF-A0A2U3QGC7-F1
#
_entry.id   AF-A0A2U3QGC7-F1
#
_cell.length_a   1.000
_cell.length_b   1.000
_cell.length_c   1.000
_cell.angle_alpha   90.00
_cell.angle_beta   90.00
_cell.angle_gamma   90.00
#
_symmetry.space_group_name_H-M   'P 1'
#
loop_
_entity.id
_entity.type
_entity.pdbx_description
1 polymer ?
#
loop_
_entity_poly.entity_id
_entity_poly.type
_entity_poly.pdbx_seq_one_letter_code
_entity_poly.pdbx_strand_id
1 'polypeptide(L)'
;MDNHALGRHSPPLQKEKSRGNSSTGRINCSCSLAPRFCRFCDDNSNKRAVEIRASRSSEFTSDIIIDGVRYHVQTEKLSLKKKIIITSVSKDGKVISSRKIDYNDLQGDADSERNLSELMHKQHLSAIRMLKEDNPRMGKLPSSYLEDVKGLLKARNREGAFKVLRTALGEHPFDPFILSYYGWLDATVNKNYDQGADVCKVAIDILKEDLPFGKELYYPLFYLNLGRAYLARGDKGNAVEAFKKGLEADPQDSNLLVEVSKIGMRRKPAVPILKRSNPINKYIGKLLQRPHL
;
A
#
# COMPACT_ATOMS: atom_id res chain seq x y z
N MET A 1 -67.48 -30.26 -36.21
CA MET A 1 -67.32 -29.43 -37.42
C MET A 1 -65.86 -29.10 -37.55
N ASP A 2 -65.23 -30.02 -38.25
CA ASP A 2 -63.86 -30.09 -38.70
C ASP A 2 -63.45 -28.89 -39.55
N ASN A 3 -62.17 -28.52 -39.47
CA ASN A 3 -61.21 -28.52 -40.59
C ASN A 3 -60.00 -27.67 -40.18
N HIS A 4 -58.82 -28.28 -40.04
CA HIS A 4 -57.83 -28.50 -41.11
C HIS A 4 -57.34 -27.18 -41.73
N ALA A 5 -56.07 -26.92 -41.98
CA ALA A 5 -54.76 -27.48 -41.64
C ALA A 5 -53.72 -26.64 -42.42
N LEU A 6 -52.45 -26.98 -42.20
CA LEU A 6 -51.30 -26.80 -43.12
C LEU A 6 -50.50 -25.51 -42.94
N GLY A 7 -49.29 -25.70 -42.41
CA GLY A 7 -48.21 -24.73 -42.52
C GLY A 7 -47.35 -24.94 -43.76
N ARG A 8 -46.12 -24.44 -43.70
CA ARG A 8 -44.85 -25.09 -44.05
C ARG A 8 -43.74 -24.02 -44.20
N HIS A 9 -42.51 -24.51 -44.06
CA HIS A 9 -41.25 -24.01 -44.62
C HIS A 9 -40.33 -23.15 -43.73
N SER A 10 -39.44 -23.85 -43.03
CA SER A 10 -37.98 -23.61 -43.12
C SER A 10 -37.40 -24.60 -44.17
N PRO A 11 -36.13 -24.57 -44.66
CA PRO A 11 -34.90 -23.84 -44.25
C PRO A 11 -34.06 -23.37 -45.52
N PRO A 12 -32.71 -23.37 -45.63
CA PRO A 12 -31.56 -23.12 -44.72
C PRO A 12 -30.48 -22.11 -45.24
N LEU A 13 -29.56 -21.71 -44.34
CA LEU A 13 -28.10 -21.46 -44.49
C LEU A 13 -27.53 -20.65 -45.67
N GLN A 14 -26.84 -19.54 -45.36
CA GLN A 14 -25.51 -19.26 -45.92
C GLN A 14 -24.52 -18.76 -44.86
N LYS A 15 -23.33 -19.35 -44.92
CA LYS A 15 -22.11 -19.04 -44.17
C LYS A 15 -21.47 -17.79 -44.79
N GLU A 16 -21.05 -16.84 -43.97
CA GLU A 16 -19.92 -15.97 -44.31
C GLU A 16 -18.84 -16.03 -43.22
N LYS A 17 -17.63 -16.35 -43.67
CA LYS A 17 -16.37 -16.29 -42.94
C LYS A 17 -15.81 -14.87 -43.03
N SER A 18 -15.51 -14.25 -41.91
CA SER A 18 -14.45 -13.22 -41.80
C SER A 18 -13.83 -13.34 -40.40
N ARG A 19 -12.68 -14.01 -40.28
CA ARG A 19 -11.34 -13.41 -40.18
C ARG A 19 -11.26 -12.19 -39.25
N GLY A 20 -10.77 -12.46 -38.03
CA GLY A 20 -9.76 -11.66 -37.32
C GLY A 20 -10.18 -10.29 -36.78
N ASN A 21 -10.40 -10.22 -35.46
CA ASN A 21 -9.55 -9.35 -34.63
C ASN A 21 -9.71 -9.64 -33.14
N SER A 22 -8.57 -9.60 -32.47
CA SER A 22 -8.32 -9.78 -31.05
C SER A 22 -9.23 -8.93 -30.16
N SER A 23 -10.03 -9.57 -29.32
CA SER A 23 -10.72 -8.95 -28.20
C SER A 23 -9.72 -8.69 -27.07
N THR A 24 -9.32 -7.43 -26.92
CA THR A 24 -8.72 -6.93 -25.68
C THR A 24 -9.78 -6.98 -24.58
N GLY A 25 -9.78 -8.05 -23.79
CA GLY A 25 -10.54 -8.13 -22.55
C GLY A 25 -9.97 -7.15 -21.52
N ARG A 26 -10.61 -5.98 -21.37
CA ARG A 26 -10.42 -5.11 -20.20
C ARG A 26 -11.04 -5.82 -19.00
N ILE A 27 -10.20 -6.34 -18.11
CA ILE A 27 -10.61 -6.69 -16.75
C ILE A 27 -10.78 -5.35 -16.03
N ASN A 28 -12.04 -4.96 -15.78
CA ASN A 28 -12.35 -3.83 -14.91
C ASN A 28 -11.99 -4.21 -13.47
N CYS A 29 -10.86 -3.69 -12.97
CA CYS A 29 -10.60 -3.64 -11.53
C CYS A 29 -11.47 -2.52 -10.94
N SER A 30 -12.58 -2.90 -10.31
CA SER A 30 -13.38 -2.01 -9.46
C SER A 30 -12.58 -1.69 -8.20
N CYS A 31 -11.80 -0.60 -8.24
CA CYS A 31 -11.16 -0.04 -7.05
C CYS A 31 -12.24 0.66 -6.21
N SER A 32 -12.54 0.13 -5.03
CA SER A 32 -13.51 0.65 -4.07
C SER A 32 -12.95 1.79 -3.20
N LEU A 33 -11.79 2.35 -3.54
CA LEU A 33 -11.16 3.45 -2.82
C LEU A 33 -11.64 4.81 -3.38
N ALA A 34 -11.97 5.73 -2.46
CA ALA A 34 -12.44 7.07 -2.80
C ALA A 34 -11.47 7.80 -3.76
N PRO A 35 -11.99 8.58 -4.73
CA PRO A 35 -11.23 9.09 -5.90
C PRO A 35 -10.06 10.04 -5.58
N ARG A 36 -9.85 10.43 -4.31
CA ARG A 36 -8.69 11.23 -3.88
C ARG A 36 -7.48 10.42 -3.45
N PHE A 37 -7.62 9.13 -3.14
CA PHE A 37 -6.47 8.22 -2.97
C PHE A 37 -5.87 7.78 -4.32
N CYS A 38 -6.65 7.85 -5.40
CA CYS A 38 -6.16 7.59 -6.76
C CYS A 38 -5.06 8.55 -7.22
N ARG A 39 -4.96 9.77 -6.66
CA ARG A 39 -3.87 10.70 -7.01
C ARG A 39 -2.47 10.26 -6.56
N PHE A 40 -2.37 9.29 -5.66
CA PHE A 40 -1.12 8.61 -5.33
C PHE A 40 -0.89 7.33 -6.14
N CYS A 41 -1.94 6.85 -6.83
CA CYS A 41 -1.90 5.66 -7.70
C CYS A 41 -1.81 5.99 -9.19
N ASP A 42 -1.90 7.26 -9.59
CA ASP A 42 -1.66 7.71 -10.98
C ASP A 42 -0.16 7.87 -11.28
N ASP A 43 0.64 6.86 -10.91
CA ASP A 43 1.81 6.48 -11.68
C ASP A 43 1.65 5.01 -12.07
N ASN A 44 0.90 4.84 -13.16
CA ASN A 44 0.68 3.60 -13.87
C ASN A 44 1.99 3.14 -14.53
N SER A 45 2.91 2.58 -13.73
CA SER A 45 4.15 2.00 -14.23
C SER A 45 4.73 0.85 -13.39
N ASN A 46 3.93 0.20 -12.53
CA ASN A 46 4.43 -0.93 -11.73
C ASN A 46 3.66 -2.24 -11.93
N LYS A 47 3.35 -2.57 -13.19
CA LYS A 47 3.43 -3.98 -13.62
C LYS A 47 4.90 -4.26 -13.94
N ARG A 48 5.74 -4.49 -12.93
CA ARG A 48 7.11 -5.01 -13.14
C ARG A 48 7.04 -6.49 -13.54
N ALA A 49 6.52 -6.74 -14.73
CA ALA A 49 6.94 -7.92 -15.47
C ALA A 49 8.42 -7.70 -15.79
N VAL A 50 9.28 -8.54 -15.21
CA VAL A 50 10.67 -8.62 -15.67
C VAL A 50 10.58 -9.17 -17.09
N GLU A 51 10.69 -8.30 -18.08
CA GLU A 51 10.64 -8.70 -19.49
C GLU A 51 12.02 -9.27 -19.86
N ILE A 52 12.22 -10.55 -19.55
CA ILE A 52 13.45 -11.26 -19.92
C ILE A 52 13.40 -11.47 -21.44
N ARG A 53 14.12 -10.62 -22.18
CA ARG A 53 14.26 -10.77 -23.63
C ARG A 53 15.44 -11.70 -23.91
N ALA A 54 15.17 -12.96 -24.19
CA ALA A 54 16.16 -13.87 -24.74
C ALA A 54 16.34 -13.59 -26.24
N SER A 55 17.31 -12.75 -26.61
CA SER A 55 17.70 -12.59 -28.01
C SER A 55 18.70 -13.69 -28.38
N ARG A 56 18.29 -14.63 -29.24
CA ARG A 56 19.14 -15.56 -30.03
C ARG A 56 20.35 -16.16 -29.29
N SER A 57 20.13 -17.33 -28.66
CA SER A 57 21.10 -18.41 -28.34
C SER A 57 22.43 -18.11 -27.64
N SER A 58 22.73 -16.87 -27.24
CA SER A 58 24.05 -16.52 -26.71
C SER A 58 24.09 -15.51 -25.56
N GLU A 59 22.97 -14.81 -25.28
CA GLU A 59 22.97 -13.71 -24.30
C GLU A 59 21.64 -13.63 -23.51
N PHE A 60 21.72 -13.33 -22.21
CA PHE A 60 20.58 -12.98 -21.36
C PHE A 60 20.71 -11.54 -20.89
N THR A 61 19.69 -10.75 -21.15
CA THR A 61 19.68 -9.33 -20.79
C THR A 61 18.40 -9.00 -20.05
N SER A 62 18.55 -8.33 -18.91
CA SER A 62 17.44 -7.83 -18.10
C SER A 62 17.72 -6.40 -17.66
N ASP A 63 16.79 -5.51 -17.98
CA ASP A 63 16.73 -4.18 -17.39
C ASP A 63 15.90 -4.22 -16.11
N ILE A 64 16.51 -3.79 -15.01
CA ILE A 64 15.87 -3.79 -13.70
C ILE A 64 15.90 -2.37 -13.17
N ILE A 65 14.72 -1.85 -12.84
CA ILE A 65 14.58 -0.57 -12.18
C ILE A 65 14.46 -0.84 -10.68
N ILE A 66 15.44 -0.36 -9.90
CA ILE A 66 15.44 -0.40 -8.44
C ILE A 66 15.55 1.05 -7.99
N ASP A 67 14.54 1.55 -7.26
CA ASP A 67 14.49 2.92 -6.73
C ASP A 67 14.72 4.02 -7.78
N GLY A 68 14.10 3.86 -8.95
CA GLY A 68 14.22 4.80 -10.07
C GLY A 68 15.56 4.74 -10.82
N VAL A 69 16.53 3.97 -10.33
CA VAL A 69 17.81 3.73 -10.98
C VAL A 69 17.70 2.50 -11.88
N ARG A 70 18.11 2.65 -13.14
CA ARG A 70 18.14 1.55 -14.11
C ARG A 70 19.46 0.79 -14.00
N TYR A 71 19.35 -0.49 -13.67
CA TYR A 71 20.44 -1.45 -13.72
C TYR A 71 20.28 -2.34 -14.93
N HIS A 72 21.38 -2.56 -15.64
CA HIS A 72 21.42 -3.46 -16.78
C HIS A 72 22.23 -4.69 -16.40
N VAL A 73 21.56 -5.85 -16.36
CA VAL A 73 22.18 -7.14 -16.07
C VAL A 73 22.31 -7.88 -17.40
N GLN A 74 23.54 -8.22 -17.77
CA GLN A 74 23.83 -8.94 -19.01
C GLN A 74 24.67 -10.17 -18.70
N THR A 75 24.26 -11.33 -19.23
CA THR A 75 25.01 -12.58 -19.16
C THR A 75 25.33 -13.05 -20.58
N GLU A 76 26.61 -13.14 -20.93
CA GLU A 76 27.07 -13.48 -22.29
C GLU A 76 28.18 -14.55 -22.27
N LYS A 77 28.38 -15.19 -23.42
CA LYS A 77 29.48 -16.15 -23.66
C LYS A 77 30.73 -15.36 -24.09
N LEU A 78 31.81 -15.42 -23.32
CA LEU A 78 33.01 -14.60 -23.60
C LEU A 78 33.88 -15.17 -24.73
N SER A 79 33.95 -16.50 -24.91
CA SER A 79 34.74 -17.13 -25.98
C SER A 79 34.31 -18.56 -26.27
N LEU A 80 34.33 -18.97 -27.54
CA LEU A 80 34.09 -20.37 -27.93
C LEU A 80 35.26 -21.30 -27.58
N LYS A 81 36.49 -20.75 -27.46
CA LYS A 81 37.70 -21.53 -27.13
C LYS A 81 37.93 -21.67 -25.63
N LYS A 82 37.48 -20.68 -24.85
CA LYS A 82 37.54 -20.68 -23.38
C LYS A 82 36.09 -20.65 -22.90
N LYS A 83 35.55 -21.82 -22.54
CA LYS A 83 34.17 -22.03 -22.08
C LYS A 83 33.87 -21.18 -20.83
N ILE A 84 33.66 -19.87 -21.00
CA ILE A 84 33.49 -18.89 -19.93
C ILE A 84 32.18 -18.13 -20.12
N ILE A 85 31.38 -18.07 -19.06
CA ILE A 85 30.19 -17.23 -18.95
C ILE A 85 30.55 -16.02 -18.10
N ILE A 86 30.21 -14.83 -18.57
CA ILE A 86 30.32 -13.59 -17.78
C ILE A 86 28.94 -13.02 -17.54
N THR A 87 28.65 -12.68 -16.29
CA THR A 87 27.50 -11.86 -15.91
C THR A 87 28.00 -10.51 -15.43
N SER A 88 27.61 -9.44 -16.11
CA SER A 88 27.91 -8.07 -15.72
C SER A 88 26.65 -7.37 -15.23
N VAL A 89 26.80 -6.56 -14.19
CA VAL A 89 25.80 -5.62 -13.73
C VAL A 89 26.36 -4.23 -13.97
N SER A 90 25.61 -3.40 -14.68
CA SER A 90 25.98 -2.02 -14.94
C SER A 90 24.91 -1.04 -14.48
N LYS A 91 25.37 0.14 -14.07
CA LYS A 91 24.55 1.29 -13.68
C LYS A 91 25.05 2.49 -14.47
N ASP A 92 24.15 3.21 -15.13
CA ASP A 92 24.47 4.40 -15.93
C ASP A 92 25.61 4.17 -16.96
N GLY A 93 25.67 2.97 -17.53
CA GLY A 93 26.71 2.56 -18.49
C GLY A 93 28.06 2.14 -17.88
N LYS A 94 28.22 2.17 -16.55
CA LYS A 94 29.42 1.71 -15.85
C LYS A 94 29.20 0.34 -15.23
N VAL A 95 30.10 -0.61 -15.52
CA VAL A 95 30.07 -1.94 -14.88
C VAL A 95 30.44 -1.80 -13.41
N ILE A 96 29.48 -2.13 -12.53
CA ILE A 96 29.64 -2.07 -11.07
C ILE A 96 30.07 -3.42 -10.49
N SER A 97 29.67 -4.51 -11.13
CA SER A 97 30.01 -5.86 -10.69
C SER A 97 30.06 -6.79 -11.88
N SER A 98 30.98 -7.76 -11.84
CA SER A 98 31.09 -8.80 -12.86
C SER A 98 31.47 -10.12 -12.22
N ARG A 99 30.81 -11.20 -12.64
CA ARG A 99 31.11 -12.57 -12.24
C ARG A 99 31.45 -13.40 -13.47
N LYS A 100 32.52 -14.18 -13.40
CA LYS A 100 32.94 -15.11 -14.45
C LYS A 100 32.90 -16.54 -13.92
N ILE A 101 32.38 -17.46 -14.72
CA ILE A 101 32.36 -18.90 -14.42
C ILE A 101 32.97 -19.64 -15.61
N ASP A 102 33.93 -20.51 -15.34
CA ASP A 102 34.46 -21.48 -16.30
C ASP A 102 33.61 -22.75 -16.26
N TYR A 103 33.18 -23.24 -17.42
CA TYR A 103 32.37 -24.45 -17.57
C TYR A 103 33.05 -25.54 -18.40
N ASN A 104 34.39 -25.59 -18.38
CA ASN A 104 35.19 -26.61 -19.07
C ASN A 104 34.75 -28.06 -18.78
N ASP A 105 34.24 -28.34 -17.58
CA ASP A 105 33.86 -29.68 -17.10
C ASP A 105 32.50 -30.19 -17.61
N LEU A 106 31.73 -29.39 -18.35
CA LEU A 106 30.49 -29.85 -18.99
C LEU A 106 30.84 -30.71 -20.23
N GLN A 107 30.79 -32.04 -20.08
CA GLN A 107 30.92 -33.02 -21.18
C GLN A 107 29.54 -33.34 -21.81
N GLY A 108 29.48 -33.37 -23.15
CA GLY A 108 28.39 -34.02 -23.92
C GLY A 108 27.87 -33.23 -25.13
N ASP A 109 28.26 -33.62 -26.34
CA ASP A 109 28.17 -32.87 -27.62
C ASP A 109 26.76 -32.51 -28.15
N ALA A 110 25.65 -32.95 -27.56
CA ALA A 110 24.29 -32.65 -28.07
C ALA A 110 23.34 -32.01 -27.04
N ASP A 111 23.53 -32.26 -25.74
CA ASP A 111 22.80 -31.61 -24.64
C ASP A 111 23.53 -30.35 -24.10
N SER A 112 24.74 -30.08 -24.60
CA SER A 112 25.59 -28.98 -24.14
C SER A 112 24.97 -27.59 -24.29
N GLU A 113 24.23 -27.30 -25.37
CA GLU A 113 23.65 -25.95 -25.54
C GLU A 113 22.46 -25.68 -24.62
N ARG A 114 21.61 -26.69 -24.38
CA ARG A 114 20.49 -26.57 -23.43
C ARG A 114 21.01 -26.45 -22.00
N ASN A 115 21.96 -27.31 -21.63
CA ASN A 115 22.59 -27.27 -20.31
C ASN A 115 23.36 -25.96 -20.08
N LEU A 116 24.02 -25.43 -21.12
CA LEU A 116 24.70 -24.14 -21.07
C LEU A 116 23.71 -22.98 -20.95
N SER A 117 22.62 -22.99 -21.71
CA SER A 117 21.55 -21.99 -21.61
C SER A 117 20.91 -21.99 -20.22
N GLU A 118 20.67 -23.17 -19.64
CA GLU A 118 20.14 -23.31 -18.28
C GLU A 118 21.14 -22.80 -17.23
N LEU A 119 22.43 -23.10 -17.38
CA LEU A 119 23.49 -22.60 -16.50
C LEU A 119 23.57 -21.06 -16.57
N MET A 120 23.58 -20.50 -17.79
CA MET A 120 23.57 -19.05 -18.01
C MET A 120 22.32 -18.41 -17.40
N HIS A 121 21.16 -19.04 -17.53
CA HIS A 121 19.91 -18.57 -16.94
C HIS A 121 19.95 -18.59 -15.41
N LYS A 122 20.41 -19.69 -14.80
CA LYS A 122 20.60 -19.82 -13.33
C LYS A 122 21.57 -18.75 -12.81
N GLN A 123 22.68 -18.54 -13.50
CA GLN A 123 23.66 -17.51 -13.15
C GLN A 123 23.07 -16.10 -13.28
N HIS A 124 22.32 -15.83 -14.35
CA HIS A 124 21.64 -14.56 -14.57
C HIS A 124 20.62 -14.27 -13.45
N LEU A 125 19.76 -15.25 -13.11
CA LEU A 125 18.81 -15.11 -12.02
C LEU A 125 19.49 -14.95 -10.65
N SER A 126 20.60 -15.65 -10.42
CA SER A 126 21.41 -15.48 -9.20
C SER A 126 21.98 -14.07 -9.09
N ALA A 127 22.49 -13.49 -10.18
CA ALA A 127 22.99 -12.11 -10.19
C ALA A 127 21.87 -11.10 -9.95
N ILE A 128 20.67 -11.33 -10.50
CA ILE A 128 19.49 -10.52 -10.23
C ILE A 128 19.07 -10.63 -8.76
N ARG A 129 19.07 -11.84 -8.20
CA ARG A 129 18.75 -12.07 -6.79
C ARG A 129 19.75 -11.35 -5.89
N MET A 130 21.05 -11.52 -6.13
CA MET A 130 22.10 -10.81 -5.41
C MET A 130 21.98 -9.30 -5.57
N LEU A 131 21.66 -8.78 -6.75
CA LEU A 131 21.44 -7.34 -6.94
C LEU A 131 20.27 -6.81 -6.10
N LYS A 132 19.25 -7.65 -5.86
CA LYS A 132 18.10 -7.33 -4.98
C LYS A 132 18.42 -7.55 -3.50
N GLU A 133 19.33 -8.46 -3.17
CA GLU A 133 19.74 -8.79 -1.79
C GLU A 133 20.86 -7.87 -1.27
N ASP A 134 21.81 -7.46 -2.12
CA ASP A 134 22.89 -6.49 -1.89
C ASP A 134 22.37 -5.04 -1.93
N ASN A 135 21.20 -4.82 -2.53
CA ASN A 135 20.36 -3.64 -2.30
C ASN A 135 19.13 -4.04 -1.45
N PRO A 136 19.32 -4.57 -0.22
CA PRO A 136 18.19 -4.73 0.66
C PRO A 136 17.68 -3.32 0.92
N ARG A 137 16.39 -3.08 0.69
CA ARG A 137 15.70 -1.82 1.01
C ARG A 137 16.41 -1.08 2.16
N MET A 138 17.11 0.00 1.86
CA MET A 138 17.48 1.01 2.86
C MET A 138 16.54 2.22 2.70
N GLY A 139 15.26 1.93 2.45
CA GLY A 139 14.20 2.76 3.00
C GLY A 139 14.06 2.40 4.47
N LYS A 140 13.93 3.40 5.33
CA LYS A 140 13.78 3.19 6.78
C LYS A 140 12.58 2.26 7.02
N LEU A 141 12.72 1.28 7.92
CA LEU A 141 11.65 0.33 8.24
C LEU A 141 10.39 1.09 8.71
N PRO A 142 9.16 0.60 8.41
CA PRO A 142 7.94 1.22 8.93
C PRO A 142 7.97 1.39 10.45
N SER A 143 8.47 0.37 11.18
CA SER A 143 8.67 0.43 12.63
C SER A 143 9.53 1.62 13.05
N SER A 144 10.61 1.88 12.33
CA SER A 144 11.54 2.96 12.65
C SER A 144 10.94 4.34 12.36
N TYR A 145 10.12 4.49 11.31
CA TYR A 145 9.33 5.72 11.11
C TYR A 145 8.32 5.92 12.25
N LEU A 146 7.64 4.86 12.66
CA LEU A 146 6.63 4.92 13.73
C LEU A 146 7.26 5.22 15.10
N GLU A 147 8.49 4.78 15.35
CA GLU A 147 9.25 5.15 16.54
C GLU A 147 9.53 6.67 16.60
N ASP A 148 10.03 7.25 15.52
CA ASP A 148 10.22 8.70 15.40
C ASP A 148 8.89 9.46 15.64
N VAL A 149 7.82 9.01 14.98
CA VAL A 149 6.49 9.60 15.09
C VAL A 149 6.01 9.55 16.53
N LYS A 150 6.13 8.41 17.22
CA LYS A 150 5.78 8.29 18.65
C LYS A 150 6.62 9.22 19.52
N GLY A 151 7.93 9.35 19.24
CA GLY A 151 8.82 10.29 19.94
C GLY A 151 8.37 11.75 19.78
N LEU A 152 8.08 12.16 18.54
CA LEU A 152 7.61 13.51 18.21
C LEU A 152 6.24 13.81 18.83
N LEU A 153 5.33 12.84 18.85
CA LEU A 153 4.03 12.98 19.51
C LEU A 153 4.16 13.15 21.03
N LYS A 154 5.09 12.43 21.68
CA LYS A 154 5.40 12.65 23.11
C LYS A 154 5.94 14.05 23.35
N ALA A 155 6.76 14.57 22.44
CA ALA A 155 7.26 15.95 22.46
C ALA A 155 6.20 17.00 22.05
N ARG A 156 4.94 16.58 21.80
CA ARG A 156 3.83 17.42 21.29
C ARG A 156 4.10 18.11 19.95
N ASN A 157 5.08 17.63 19.18
CA ASN A 157 5.43 18.14 17.86
C ASN A 157 4.64 17.38 16.78
N ARG A 158 3.40 17.80 16.54
CA ARG A 158 2.49 17.13 15.58
C ARG A 158 2.87 17.41 14.14
N GLU A 159 3.35 18.62 13.86
CA GLU A 159 3.79 19.07 12.55
C GLU A 159 5.02 18.27 12.08
N GLY A 160 6.00 18.07 12.97
CA GLY A 160 7.16 17.22 12.72
C GLY A 160 6.75 15.77 12.49
N ALA A 161 5.88 15.22 13.34
CA ALA A 161 5.37 13.86 13.18
C ALA A 161 4.65 13.67 11.83
N PHE A 162 3.85 14.66 11.43
CA PHE A 162 3.17 14.65 10.14
C PHE A 162 4.16 14.68 8.96
N LYS A 163 5.24 15.47 9.05
CA LYS A 163 6.29 15.49 8.03
C LYS A 163 6.96 14.12 7.86
N VAL A 164 7.27 13.43 8.97
CA VAL A 164 7.85 12.07 8.95
C VAL A 164 6.88 11.06 8.35
N LEU A 165 5.58 11.17 8.62
CA LEU A 165 4.59 10.28 7.99
C LEU A 165 4.45 10.51 6.50
N ARG A 166 4.58 11.76 6.04
CA ARG A 166 4.58 12.06 4.59
C ARG A 166 5.75 11.41 3.87
N THR A 167 6.93 11.39 4.47
CA THR A 167 8.07 10.67 3.90
C THR A 167 7.84 9.16 3.95
N ALA A 168 7.31 8.66 5.07
CA ALA A 168 7.03 7.24 5.24
C ALA A 168 5.99 6.71 4.23
N LEU A 169 4.95 7.48 3.89
CA LEU A 169 3.97 7.12 2.86
C LEU A 169 4.53 7.06 1.44
N GLY A 170 5.59 7.82 1.14
CA GLY A 170 6.27 7.73 -0.15
C GLY A 170 6.97 6.39 -0.35
N GLU A 171 7.44 5.77 0.74
CA GLU A 171 8.14 4.49 0.73
C GLU A 171 7.21 3.29 1.02
N HIS A 172 6.21 3.49 1.89
CA HIS A 172 5.31 2.46 2.41
C HIS A 172 3.83 2.91 2.32
N PRO A 173 3.27 3.08 1.10
CA PRO A 173 1.95 3.71 0.90
C PRO A 173 0.76 2.90 1.42
N PHE A 174 0.93 1.59 1.64
CA PHE A 174 -0.13 0.69 2.08
C PHE A 174 0.10 0.13 3.49
N ASP A 175 1.10 0.61 4.23
CA ASP A 175 1.30 0.16 5.60
C ASP A 175 0.14 0.66 6.49
N PRO A 176 -0.61 -0.24 7.14
CA PRO A 176 -1.83 0.14 7.86
C PRO A 176 -1.53 1.02 9.08
N PHE A 177 -0.37 0.88 9.72
CA PHE A 177 0.00 1.69 10.87
C PHE A 177 0.36 3.11 10.45
N ILE A 178 1.16 3.27 9.39
CA ILE A 178 1.51 4.57 8.81
C ILE A 178 0.24 5.30 8.36
N LEU A 179 -0.66 4.62 7.64
CA LEU A 179 -1.95 5.19 7.22
C LEU A 179 -2.80 5.63 8.42
N SER A 180 -2.90 4.80 9.47
CA SER A 180 -3.68 5.14 10.66
C SER A 180 -3.18 6.41 11.35
N TYR A 181 -1.86 6.54 11.56
CA TYR A 181 -1.28 7.76 12.12
C TYR A 181 -1.41 8.96 11.17
N TYR A 182 -1.24 8.74 9.86
CA TYR A 182 -1.33 9.79 8.86
C TYR A 182 -2.74 10.37 8.81
N GLY A 183 -3.78 9.53 8.77
CA GLY A 183 -5.17 10.00 8.73
C GLY A 183 -5.52 10.88 9.93
N TRP A 184 -5.08 10.48 11.12
CA TRP A 184 -5.25 11.29 12.32
C TRP A 184 -4.48 12.62 12.24
N LEU A 185 -3.20 12.59 11.87
CA LEU A 185 -2.40 13.81 11.81
C LEU A 185 -2.79 14.74 10.66
N ASP A 186 -3.24 14.23 9.52
CA ASP A 186 -3.76 15.05 8.41
C ASP A 186 -5.05 15.78 8.83
N ALA A 187 -5.95 15.09 9.53
CA ALA A 187 -7.16 15.69 10.07
C ALA A 187 -6.87 16.79 11.12
N THR A 188 -5.81 16.63 11.93
CA THR A 188 -5.50 17.57 13.02
C THR A 188 -4.57 18.71 12.61
N VAL A 189 -3.58 18.45 11.77
CA VAL A 189 -2.57 19.43 11.34
C VAL A 189 -3.07 20.22 10.14
N ASN A 190 -3.55 19.55 9.09
CA ASN A 190 -3.98 20.20 7.86
C ASN A 190 -5.48 20.50 7.82
N LYS A 191 -6.24 20.08 8.85
CA LYS A 191 -7.71 20.23 8.92
C LYS A 191 -8.45 19.50 7.78
N ASN A 192 -7.81 18.49 7.18
CA ASN A 192 -8.41 17.61 6.18
C ASN A 192 -9.29 16.57 6.89
N TYR A 193 -10.35 17.01 7.56
CA TYR A 193 -11.09 16.19 8.51
C TYR A 193 -11.70 14.93 7.90
N ASP A 194 -12.43 15.08 6.80
CA ASP A 194 -13.14 13.97 6.16
C ASP A 194 -12.15 12.99 5.53
N GLN A 195 -11.16 13.51 4.80
CA GLN A 195 -10.11 12.70 4.18
C GLN A 195 -9.29 11.95 5.23
N GLY A 196 -8.88 12.60 6.33
CA GLY A 196 -8.11 11.96 7.39
C GLY A 196 -8.90 10.85 8.08
N ALA A 197 -10.19 11.05 8.33
CA ALA A 197 -11.06 9.99 8.87
C ALA A 197 -11.21 8.82 7.89
N ASP A 198 -11.33 9.10 6.58
CA ASP A 198 -11.42 8.05 5.56
C ASP A 198 -10.11 7.27 5.42
N VAL A 199 -8.95 7.93 5.49
CA VAL A 199 -7.64 7.25 5.55
C VAL A 199 -7.59 6.28 6.74
N CYS A 200 -8.05 6.71 7.92
CA CYS A 200 -8.08 5.85 9.10
C CYS A 200 -8.98 4.62 8.91
N LYS A 201 -10.11 4.74 8.20
CA LYS A 201 -10.98 3.59 7.88
C LYS A 201 -10.29 2.63 6.92
N VAL A 202 -9.66 3.16 5.86
CA VAL A 202 -8.87 2.36 4.90
C VAL A 202 -7.77 1.58 5.63
N ALA A 203 -7.08 2.21 6.59
CA ALA A 203 -6.06 1.56 7.40
C ALA A 203 -6.61 0.36 8.20
N ILE A 204 -7.82 0.47 8.75
CA ILE A 204 -8.50 -0.62 9.46
C ILE A 204 -8.86 -1.76 8.50
N ASP A 205 -9.31 -1.43 7.30
CA ASP A 205 -9.71 -2.43 6.31
C ASP A 205 -8.50 -3.20 5.76
N ILE A 206 -7.39 -2.50 5.47
CA ILE A 206 -6.11 -3.15 5.12
C ILE A 206 -5.64 -4.06 6.26
N LEU A 207 -5.68 -3.59 7.52
CA LEU A 207 -5.30 -4.40 8.67
C LEU A 207 -6.13 -5.71 8.75
N LYS A 208 -7.43 -5.65 8.43
CA LYS A 208 -8.30 -6.83 8.44
C LYS A 208 -7.95 -7.84 7.37
N GLU A 209 -7.53 -7.36 6.21
CA GLU A 209 -7.14 -8.17 5.05
C GLU A 209 -5.75 -8.78 5.23
N ASP A 210 -4.76 -7.99 5.67
CA ASP A 210 -3.37 -8.42 5.81
C ASP A 210 -3.16 -9.40 6.98
N LEU A 211 -3.93 -9.25 8.07
CA LEU A 211 -3.84 -10.10 9.26
C LEU A 211 -5.13 -10.91 9.46
N PRO A 212 -5.19 -12.16 8.98
CA PRO A 212 -6.36 -13.01 9.19
C PRO A 212 -6.59 -13.34 10.67
N PHE A 213 -5.52 -13.39 11.48
CA PHE A 213 -5.56 -13.73 12.90
C PHE A 213 -4.80 -12.68 13.74
N GLY A 214 -5.27 -12.41 14.96
CA GLY A 214 -4.56 -11.58 15.94
C GLY A 214 -4.61 -10.07 15.68
N LYS A 215 -5.39 -9.62 14.69
CA LYS A 215 -5.57 -8.20 14.35
C LYS A 215 -6.24 -7.39 15.46
N GLU A 216 -7.00 -8.08 16.31
CA GLU A 216 -7.70 -7.53 17.47
C GLU A 216 -6.72 -6.82 18.42
N LEU A 217 -5.48 -7.30 18.50
CA LEU A 217 -4.41 -6.68 19.29
C LEU A 217 -4.09 -5.24 18.85
N TYR A 218 -4.35 -4.92 17.59
CA TYR A 218 -4.03 -3.60 17.01
C TYR A 218 -5.24 -2.68 16.93
N TYR A 219 -6.47 -3.21 17.01
CA TYR A 219 -7.69 -2.41 16.95
C TYR A 219 -7.73 -1.23 17.94
N PRO A 220 -7.25 -1.34 19.20
CA PRO A 220 -7.24 -0.21 20.11
C PRO A 220 -6.54 1.03 19.52
N LEU A 221 -5.36 0.84 18.90
CA LEU A 221 -4.60 1.91 18.26
C LEU A 221 -5.35 2.54 17.09
N PHE A 222 -5.91 1.71 16.20
CA PHE A 222 -6.53 2.19 14.97
C PHE A 222 -7.83 2.95 15.26
N TYR A 223 -8.65 2.42 16.16
CA TYR A 223 -9.87 3.09 16.59
C TYR A 223 -9.60 4.34 17.44
N LEU A 224 -8.52 4.37 18.21
CA LEU A 224 -8.05 5.57 18.88
C LEU A 224 -7.72 6.68 17.87
N ASN A 225 -6.96 6.36 16.82
CA ASN A 225 -6.58 7.33 15.79
C ASN A 225 -7.80 7.78 14.97
N LEU A 226 -8.70 6.88 14.61
CA LEU A 226 -9.97 7.21 13.94
C LEU A 226 -10.83 8.14 14.81
N GLY A 227 -11.00 7.83 16.09
CA GLY A 227 -11.78 8.66 17.00
C GLY A 227 -11.15 10.04 17.21
N ARG A 228 -9.82 10.14 17.25
CA ARG A 228 -9.11 11.43 17.29
C ARG A 228 -9.28 12.23 15.99
N ALA A 229 -9.31 11.58 14.84
CA ALA A 229 -9.64 12.23 13.57
C ALA A 229 -11.07 12.80 13.59
N TYR A 230 -12.06 12.04 14.09
CA TYR A 230 -13.43 12.55 14.28
C TYR A 230 -13.50 13.72 15.26
N LEU A 231 -12.74 13.67 16.37
CA LEU A 231 -12.64 14.78 17.31
C LEU A 231 -12.06 16.05 16.68
N ALA A 232 -11.13 15.93 15.73
CA ALA A 232 -10.58 17.08 15.00
C ALA A 232 -11.69 17.84 14.24
N ARG A 233 -12.69 17.11 13.73
CA ARG A 233 -13.90 17.67 13.09
C ARG A 233 -14.93 18.21 14.08
N GLY A 234 -14.77 17.94 15.38
CA GLY A 234 -15.78 18.19 16.41
C GLY A 234 -16.89 17.13 16.47
N ASP A 235 -16.76 16.03 15.74
CA ASP A 235 -17.74 14.95 15.69
C ASP A 235 -17.55 13.99 16.87
N LYS A 236 -18.11 14.40 18.01
CA LYS A 236 -18.05 13.61 19.24
C LYS A 236 -18.82 12.30 19.17
N GLY A 237 -19.86 12.22 18.34
CA GLY A 237 -20.70 11.03 18.21
C GLY A 237 -19.90 9.88 17.62
N ASN A 238 -19.35 10.09 16.42
CA ASN A 238 -18.53 9.10 15.74
C ASN A 238 -17.22 8.82 16.49
N ALA A 239 -16.65 9.82 17.16
CA ALA A 239 -15.48 9.61 18.01
C ALA A 239 -15.75 8.61 19.15
N VAL A 240 -16.87 8.76 19.87
CA VAL A 240 -17.26 7.85 20.95
C VAL A 240 -17.50 6.44 20.42
N GLU A 241 -18.15 6.31 19.27
CA GLU A 241 -18.37 4.99 18.64
C GLU A 241 -17.05 4.32 18.28
N ALA A 242 -16.12 5.06 17.65
CA ALA A 242 -14.80 4.53 17.34
C ALA A 242 -14.09 4.07 18.62
N PHE A 243 -14.05 4.89 19.67
CA PHE A 243 -13.40 4.49 20.91
C PHE A 243 -14.02 3.27 21.57
N LYS A 244 -15.36 3.11 21.53
CA LYS A 244 -16.04 1.91 22.00
C LYS A 244 -15.58 0.66 21.25
N LYS A 245 -15.49 0.73 19.92
CA LYS A 245 -14.96 -0.37 19.09
C LYS A 245 -13.52 -0.74 19.44
N GLY A 246 -12.68 0.24 19.78
CA GLY A 246 -11.34 -0.03 20.30
C GLY A 246 -11.35 -0.75 21.64
N LEU A 247 -12.24 -0.33 22.56
CA LEU A 247 -12.40 -0.92 23.89
C LEU A 247 -13.06 -2.31 23.86
N GLU A 248 -13.77 -2.68 22.80
CA GLU A 248 -14.25 -4.06 22.60
C GLU A 248 -13.07 -5.04 22.45
N ALA A 249 -11.95 -4.59 21.87
CA ALA A 249 -10.75 -5.41 21.70
C ALA A 249 -9.84 -5.39 22.94
N ASP A 250 -9.67 -4.24 23.57
CA ASP A 250 -8.99 -4.10 24.87
C ASP A 250 -9.76 -3.15 25.81
N PRO A 251 -10.57 -3.69 26.73
CA PRO A 251 -11.35 -2.89 27.68
C PRO A 251 -10.51 -2.05 28.65
N GLN A 252 -9.22 -2.34 28.80
CA GLN A 252 -8.31 -1.68 29.73
C GLN A 252 -7.31 -0.74 29.04
N ASP A 253 -7.45 -0.50 27.73
CA ASP A 253 -6.56 0.42 27.03
C ASP A 253 -6.67 1.84 27.62
N SER A 254 -5.60 2.25 28.29
CA SER A 254 -5.54 3.53 29.00
C SER A 254 -5.73 4.74 28.08
N ASN A 255 -5.26 4.67 26.83
CA ASN A 255 -5.34 5.79 25.90
C ASN A 255 -6.79 6.07 25.50
N LEU A 256 -7.55 5.00 25.18
CA LEU A 256 -8.97 5.07 24.86
C LEU A 256 -9.80 5.53 26.04
N LEU A 257 -9.60 4.95 27.23
CA LEU A 257 -10.30 5.36 28.45
C LEU A 257 -10.09 6.84 28.76
N VAL A 258 -8.87 7.34 28.58
CA VAL A 258 -8.55 8.76 28.73
C VAL A 258 -9.32 9.61 27.71
N GLU A 259 -9.37 9.26 26.43
CA GLU A 259 -10.13 10.05 25.45
C GLU A 259 -11.65 10.02 25.70
N VAL A 260 -12.21 8.87 26.05
CA VAL A 260 -13.64 8.74 26.41
C VAL A 260 -13.97 9.62 27.63
N SER A 261 -13.12 9.61 28.65
CA SER A 261 -13.32 10.44 29.84
C SER A 261 -13.35 11.94 29.51
N LYS A 262 -12.51 12.42 28.57
CA LYS A 262 -12.50 13.83 28.13
C LYS A 262 -13.80 14.23 27.44
N ILE A 263 -14.41 13.34 26.67
CA ILE A 263 -15.70 13.60 26.01
C ILE A 263 -16.84 13.58 27.03
N GLY A 264 -16.79 12.62 27.96
CA GLY A 264 -17.77 12.43 29.03
C GLY A 264 -17.70 13.48 30.16
N MET A 265 -16.58 14.21 30.29
CA MET A 265 -16.42 15.32 31.23
C MET A 265 -17.30 16.52 30.85
N ARG A 266 -18.57 16.38 31.17
CA ARG A 266 -19.56 17.44 31.07
C ARG A 266 -19.26 18.45 32.18
N ARG A 267 -18.66 19.60 31.83
CA ARG A 267 -18.31 20.67 32.80
C ARG A 267 -19.43 20.87 33.83
N LYS A 268 -19.02 21.03 35.10
CA LYS A 268 -19.92 21.37 36.20
C LYS A 268 -20.74 22.61 35.80
N PRO A 269 -22.04 22.66 36.16
CA PRO A 269 -22.83 23.86 35.92
C PRO A 269 -22.12 25.07 36.53
N ALA A 270 -22.10 26.20 35.83
CA ALA A 270 -21.42 27.41 36.28
C ALA A 270 -21.90 27.85 37.67
N VAL A 271 -23.19 27.65 37.93
CA VAL A 271 -23.79 27.73 39.26
C VAL A 271 -24.29 26.33 39.65
N PRO A 272 -23.59 25.60 40.54
CA PRO A 272 -23.93 24.22 40.91
C PRO A 272 -25.33 24.06 41.51
N ILE A 273 -25.84 25.12 42.16
CA ILE A 273 -27.17 25.16 42.79
C ILE A 273 -28.29 25.15 41.73
N LEU A 274 -28.03 25.68 40.54
CA LEU A 274 -29.04 25.77 39.49
C LEU A 274 -29.03 24.54 38.58
N LYS A 275 -30.22 23.99 38.28
CA LYS A 275 -30.38 22.92 37.29
C LYS A 275 -29.80 23.34 35.94
N ARG A 276 -29.33 22.37 35.16
CA ARG A 276 -28.67 22.60 33.88
C ARG A 276 -29.55 23.24 32.80
N SER A 277 -30.85 23.02 32.87
CA SER A 277 -31.83 23.64 31.97
C SER A 277 -32.07 25.11 32.28
N ASN A 278 -31.64 25.58 33.46
CA ASN A 278 -31.88 26.95 33.91
C ASN A 278 -31.24 27.96 32.94
N PRO A 279 -31.99 28.97 32.47
CA PRO A 279 -31.50 29.97 31.54
C PRO A 279 -30.19 30.64 31.99
N ILE A 280 -30.04 30.93 33.29
CA ILE A 280 -28.84 31.54 33.87
C ILE A 280 -27.63 30.63 33.66
N ASN A 281 -27.76 29.35 33.97
CA ASN A 281 -26.68 28.37 33.83
C ASN A 281 -26.34 28.12 32.35
N LYS A 282 -27.34 28.15 31.45
CA LYS A 282 -27.12 28.08 30.00
C LYS A 282 -26.41 29.32 29.47
N TYR A 283 -26.79 30.51 29.92
CA TYR A 283 -26.24 31.78 29.44
C TYR A 283 -24.81 32.00 29.91
N ILE A 284 -24.54 31.78 31.21
CA ILE A 284 -23.17 31.80 31.76
C ILE A 284 -22.32 30.71 31.10
N GLY A 285 -22.88 29.52 30.89
CA GLY A 285 -22.19 28.45 30.16
C GLY A 285 -21.82 28.83 28.71
N LYS A 286 -22.65 29.62 28.01
CA LYS A 286 -22.35 30.15 26.67
C LYS A 286 -21.32 31.28 26.70
N LEU A 287 -21.38 32.16 27.70
CA LEU A 287 -20.40 33.24 27.89
C LEU A 287 -19.00 32.68 28.17
N LEU A 288 -18.88 31.68 29.03
CA LEU A 288 -17.62 30.99 29.35
C LEU A 288 -17.07 30.11 28.22
N GLN A 289 -17.82 29.93 27.12
CA GLN A 289 -17.39 29.18 25.94
C GLN A 289 -16.85 30.08 24.83
N ARG A 290 -17.03 31.41 24.91
CA ARG A 290 -16.42 32.32 23.95
C ARG A 290 -14.94 32.49 24.32
N PRO A 291 -13.98 32.12 23.44
CA PRO A 291 -12.62 32.57 23.62
C PRO A 291 -12.61 34.10 23.53
N HIS A 292 -11.95 34.76 24.48
CA HIS A 292 -11.63 36.17 24.33
C HIS A 292 -10.78 36.33 23.06
N LEU A 293 -11.24 37.22 22.17
CA LEU A 293 -10.52 37.66 20.98
C LEU A 293 -9.14 38.23 21.36
#